data_AF-X1NIN9-F1
#
_entry.id   AF-X1NIN9-F1
#
_cell.length_a   1.000
_cell.length_b   1.000
_cell.length_c   1.000
_cell.angle_alpha   90.00
_cell.angle_beta   90.00
_cell.angle_gamma   90.00
#
_symmetry.space_group_name_H-M   'P 1'
#
loop_
_entity.id
_entity.type
_entity.pdbx_description
1 polymer ?
#
loop_
_entity_poly.entity_id
_entity_poly.type
_entity_poly.pdbx_seq_one_letter_code
_entity_poly.pdbx_strand_id
1 'polypeptide(L)'
;KVLVYKQDGTLMWSKVIALKWSISSPLICQFDQDLELEIISVLTNGDIYSLDHTGRMAFFASCSATTFSSPALGDVNDNGEPDIWIGTKNGIYAWDNDGTPISPFIGWPDSNYHDFSSIVIGDIAEADTGYEIAAVDRYPFRAYIINKDGDCVQGWPTHLSLYDLLASPSLANLDGDNNLELIISSEPDVFAFTSDASVLDGFPVDRLANICSNPVVVDIDNDQDFEIIVGSGGEDSRFYGYHHNGEQILGFPIPIGQGATSTPFVGDIDGDDKLEMIVSC
;
A
#
# COMPACT_ATOMS: atom_id res chain seq x y z
N LYS A 1 -20.83 3.92 4.62
CA LYS A 1 -21.53 5.18 4.27
C LYS A 1 -20.45 6.16 3.86
N VAL A 2 -20.63 6.89 2.76
CA VAL A 2 -19.71 7.96 2.34
C VAL A 2 -20.31 9.31 2.72
N LEU A 3 -19.46 10.18 3.23
CA LEU A 3 -19.75 11.54 3.65
C LEU A 3 -18.71 12.44 2.97
N VAL A 4 -19.16 13.46 2.24
CA VAL A 4 -18.26 14.44 1.62
C VAL A 4 -18.56 15.81 2.19
N TYR A 5 -17.52 16.49 2.65
CA TYR A 5 -17.59 17.81 3.28
C TYR A 5 -16.78 18.81 2.48
N LYS A 6 -17.21 20.08 2.52
CA LYS A 6 -16.37 21.21 2.11
C LYS A 6 -15.29 21.46 3.15
N GLN A 7 -14.28 22.23 2.76
CA GLN A 7 -13.22 22.71 3.64
C GLN A 7 -13.77 23.46 4.88
N ASP A 8 -14.90 24.15 4.76
CA ASP A 8 -15.56 24.86 5.87
C ASP A 8 -16.35 23.95 6.84
N GLY A 9 -16.31 22.62 6.62
CA GLY A 9 -17.02 21.62 7.40
C GLY A 9 -18.48 21.41 6.99
N THR A 10 -18.98 22.09 5.95
CA THR A 10 -20.34 21.91 5.44
C THR A 10 -20.47 20.56 4.73
N LEU A 11 -21.46 19.75 5.10
CA LEU A 11 -21.78 18.51 4.39
C LEU A 11 -22.25 18.83 2.96
N MET A 12 -21.53 18.34 1.95
CA MET A 12 -21.93 18.44 0.54
C MET A 12 -23.00 17.41 0.22
N TRP A 13 -22.72 16.14 0.50
CA TRP A 13 -23.66 15.05 0.32
C TRP A 13 -23.28 13.85 1.19
N SER A 14 -24.24 12.95 1.37
CA SER A 14 -24.00 11.65 2.00
C SER A 14 -24.71 10.54 1.27
N LYS A 15 -24.06 9.38 1.15
CA LYS A 15 -24.63 8.21 0.49
C LYS A 15 -24.40 6.95 1.31
N VAL A 16 -25.46 6.19 1.53
CA VAL A 16 -25.35 4.81 2.01
C VAL A 16 -25.16 3.93 0.78
N ILE A 17 -23.93 3.49 0.56
CA ILE A 17 -23.59 2.60 -0.56
C ILE A 17 -24.09 1.18 -0.27
N ALA A 18 -23.78 0.65 0.91
CA ALA A 18 -24.25 -0.64 1.39
C ALA A 18 -24.29 -0.68 2.92
N LEU A 19 -25.02 -1.66 3.46
CA LEU A 19 -25.04 -2.01 4.89
C LEU A 19 -24.09 -3.18 5.17
N LYS A 20 -22.85 -3.05 4.68
CA LYS A 20 -21.76 -4.02 4.90
C LYS A 20 -20.55 -3.30 5.49
N TRP A 21 -19.63 -4.05 6.07
CA TRP A 21 -18.41 -3.50 6.64
C TRP A 21 -17.46 -3.06 5.53
N SER A 22 -16.71 -1.99 5.81
CA SER A 22 -15.56 -1.54 5.05
C SER A 22 -14.53 -1.13 6.10
N ILE A 23 -13.31 -1.61 5.93
CA ILE A 23 -12.15 -1.22 6.75
C ILE A 23 -11.02 -0.67 5.87
N SER A 24 -11.25 -0.60 4.56
CA SER A 24 -10.33 -0.03 3.59
C SER A 24 -10.45 1.48 3.56
N SER A 25 -9.34 2.14 3.24
CA SER A 25 -9.35 3.56 2.93
C SER A 25 -9.99 3.75 1.54
N PRO A 26 -10.97 4.65 1.38
CA PRO A 26 -11.46 5.01 0.06
C PRO A 26 -10.37 5.76 -0.71
N LEU A 27 -10.39 5.65 -2.04
CA LEU A 27 -9.55 6.47 -2.91
C LEU A 27 -10.35 7.63 -3.47
N ILE A 28 -9.66 8.75 -3.67
CA ILE A 28 -10.16 9.91 -4.41
C ILE A 28 -9.18 10.13 -5.55
N CYS A 29 -9.66 10.04 -6.79
CA CYS A 29 -8.81 10.07 -7.97
C CYS A 29 -9.60 10.54 -9.18
N GLN A 30 -8.90 11.05 -10.20
CA GLN A 30 -9.49 11.14 -11.52
C GLN A 30 -9.42 9.73 -12.12
N PHE A 31 -10.56 9.06 -12.17
CA PHE A 31 -10.68 7.67 -12.62
C PHE A 31 -11.15 7.57 -14.07
N ASP A 32 -11.94 8.54 -14.52
CA ASP A 32 -12.34 8.65 -15.92
C ASP A 32 -11.76 9.91 -16.59
N GLN A 33 -12.13 10.14 -17.85
CA GLN A 33 -11.59 11.25 -18.65
C GLN A 33 -12.33 12.58 -18.44
N ASP A 34 -13.18 12.73 -17.42
CA ASP A 34 -14.08 13.90 -17.27
C ASP A 34 -13.51 15.08 -16.45
N LEU A 35 -12.27 14.95 -15.94
CA LEU A 35 -11.54 15.91 -15.07
C LEU A 35 -12.14 16.13 -13.69
N GLU A 36 -13.25 15.48 -13.36
CA GLU A 36 -13.77 15.43 -12.00
C GLU A 36 -13.10 14.28 -11.24
N LEU A 37 -13.26 14.30 -9.91
CA LEU A 37 -12.71 13.25 -9.05
C LEU A 37 -13.80 12.27 -8.65
N GLU A 38 -13.48 10.99 -8.80
CA GLU A 38 -14.29 9.87 -8.35
C GLU A 38 -13.85 9.42 -6.96
N ILE A 39 -14.77 8.77 -6.27
CA ILE A 39 -14.53 8.12 -4.99
C ILE A 39 -14.68 6.62 -5.18
N ILE A 40 -13.57 5.89 -5.03
CA ILE A 40 -13.57 4.43 -5.04
C ILE A 40 -13.69 3.92 -3.60
N SER A 41 -14.71 3.10 -3.36
CA SER A 41 -14.96 2.47 -2.06
C SER A 41 -15.04 0.97 -2.21
N VAL A 42 -14.21 0.27 -1.44
CA VAL A 42 -14.18 -1.19 -1.39
C VAL A 42 -14.79 -1.67 -0.07
N LEU A 43 -15.63 -2.70 -0.13
CA LEU A 43 -16.24 -3.31 1.05
C LEU A 43 -15.53 -4.62 1.38
N THR A 44 -15.64 -5.07 2.64
CA THR A 44 -14.90 -6.26 3.10
C THR A 44 -15.28 -7.55 2.39
N ASN A 45 -16.41 -7.58 1.69
CA ASN A 45 -16.85 -8.73 0.90
C ASN A 45 -16.43 -8.66 -0.57
N GLY A 46 -15.56 -7.70 -0.93
CA GLY A 46 -15.01 -7.56 -2.27
C GLY A 46 -15.89 -6.76 -3.24
N ASP A 47 -16.95 -6.12 -2.75
CA ASP A 47 -17.76 -5.20 -3.57
C ASP A 47 -17.02 -3.87 -3.73
N ILE A 48 -17.02 -3.35 -4.95
CA ILE A 48 -16.31 -2.14 -5.37
C ILE A 48 -17.34 -1.18 -5.95
N TYR A 49 -17.30 0.06 -5.48
CA TYR A 49 -18.16 1.12 -5.96
C TYR A 49 -17.31 2.30 -6.36
N SER A 50 -17.49 2.77 -7.59
CA SER A 50 -17.06 4.09 -8.00
C SER A 50 -18.24 5.06 -7.92
N LEU A 51 -18.01 6.19 -7.26
CA LEU A 51 -18.95 7.29 -7.18
C LEU A 51 -18.37 8.52 -7.84
N ASP A 52 -19.16 9.23 -8.66
CA ASP A 52 -18.77 10.55 -9.14
C ASP A 52 -18.71 11.58 -7.99
N HIS A 53 -18.16 12.77 -8.27
CA HIS A 53 -18.06 13.88 -7.31
C HIS A 53 -19.42 14.33 -6.71
N THR A 54 -20.55 13.97 -7.34
CA THR A 54 -21.92 14.25 -6.85
C THR A 54 -22.52 13.12 -6.02
N GLY A 55 -21.81 11.99 -5.92
CA GLY A 55 -22.24 10.78 -5.23
C GLY A 55 -23.13 9.86 -6.08
N ARG A 56 -23.29 10.07 -7.39
CA ARG A 56 -23.93 9.06 -8.25
C ARG A 56 -22.98 7.91 -8.49
N MET A 57 -23.52 6.72 -8.71
CA MET A 57 -22.69 5.55 -8.96
C MET A 57 -22.24 5.56 -10.42
N ALA A 58 -20.94 5.60 -10.65
CA ALA A 58 -20.36 5.50 -11.99
C ALA A 58 -20.35 4.04 -12.44
N PHE A 59 -19.74 3.15 -11.65
CA PHE A 59 -19.81 1.71 -11.89
C PHE A 59 -19.79 0.89 -10.58
N PHE A 60 -20.05 -0.42 -10.73
CA PHE A 60 -19.99 -1.42 -9.68
C PHE A 60 -19.28 -2.67 -10.19
N ALA A 61 -18.34 -3.19 -9.40
CA ALA A 61 -17.68 -4.47 -9.63
C ALA A 61 -17.62 -5.30 -8.33
N SER A 62 -17.32 -6.59 -8.44
CA SER A 62 -17.16 -7.46 -7.27
C SER A 62 -16.22 -8.62 -7.57
N CYS A 63 -15.26 -8.89 -6.69
CA CYS A 63 -14.45 -10.11 -6.72
C CYS A 63 -15.11 -11.30 -6.01
N SER A 64 -16.26 -11.10 -5.34
CA SER A 64 -16.89 -12.12 -4.48
C SER A 64 -15.92 -12.75 -3.47
N ALA A 65 -14.91 -11.99 -3.05
CA ALA A 65 -13.85 -12.41 -2.17
C ALA A 65 -13.71 -11.46 -1.00
N THR A 66 -13.37 -12.00 0.17
CA THR A 66 -13.12 -11.15 1.34
C THR A 66 -11.84 -10.35 1.14
N THR A 67 -11.88 -9.06 1.44
CA THR A 67 -10.71 -8.19 1.43
C THR A 67 -10.64 -7.32 2.67
N PHE A 68 -9.42 -7.06 3.11
CA PHE A 68 -9.09 -6.10 4.15
C PHE A 68 -8.08 -5.06 3.64
N SER A 69 -7.73 -5.12 2.35
CA SER A 69 -6.81 -4.19 1.71
C SER A 69 -7.52 -2.90 1.31
N SER A 70 -6.75 -1.82 1.24
CA SER A 70 -7.18 -0.64 0.49
C SER A 70 -6.95 -0.88 -1.01
N PRO A 71 -7.83 -0.38 -1.89
CA PRO A 71 -7.58 -0.44 -3.32
C PRO A 71 -6.32 0.36 -3.67
N ALA A 72 -5.64 -0.05 -4.74
CA ALA A 72 -4.57 0.69 -5.40
C ALA A 72 -5.02 1.11 -6.81
N LEU A 73 -4.36 2.14 -7.36
CA LEU A 73 -4.56 2.60 -8.73
C LEU A 73 -3.24 2.56 -9.48
N GLY A 74 -3.30 2.14 -10.73
CA GLY A 74 -2.15 2.17 -11.63
C GLY A 74 -2.54 1.65 -13.00
N ASP A 75 -2.07 2.32 -14.04
CA ASP A 75 -2.20 1.87 -15.43
C ASP A 75 -1.12 0.82 -15.71
N VAL A 76 -1.39 -0.42 -15.32
CA VAL A 76 -0.42 -1.52 -15.51
C VAL A 76 -0.56 -2.10 -16.93
N ASN A 77 -1.72 -1.94 -17.56
CA ASN A 77 -1.97 -2.48 -18.89
C ASN A 77 -1.56 -1.54 -20.04
N ASP A 78 -1.04 -0.35 -19.72
CA ASP A 78 -0.55 0.70 -20.61
C ASP A 78 -1.62 1.25 -21.57
N ASN A 79 -2.89 1.29 -21.15
CA ASN A 79 -3.98 1.87 -21.96
C ASN A 79 -4.13 3.39 -21.80
N GLY A 80 -3.38 4.00 -20.88
CA GLY A 80 -3.44 5.43 -20.54
C GLY A 80 -4.54 5.79 -19.54
N GLU A 81 -5.22 4.80 -18.96
CA GLU A 81 -6.33 4.96 -18.02
C GLU A 81 -6.03 4.21 -16.71
N PRO A 82 -6.44 4.74 -15.54
CA PRO A 82 -6.12 4.10 -14.28
C PRO A 82 -6.95 2.84 -14.05
N ASP A 83 -6.30 1.74 -13.70
CA ASP A 83 -6.97 0.50 -13.28
C ASP A 83 -7.12 0.44 -11.75
N ILE A 84 -8.18 -0.21 -11.25
CA ILE A 84 -8.35 -0.51 -9.81
C ILE A 84 -7.79 -1.88 -9.51
N TRP A 85 -6.96 -1.96 -8.48
CA TRP A 85 -6.35 -3.21 -8.02
C TRP A 85 -6.61 -3.49 -6.54
N ILE A 86 -6.86 -4.75 -6.21
CA ILE A 86 -7.23 -5.17 -4.85
C ILE A 86 -6.61 -6.54 -4.52
N GLY A 87 -5.86 -6.60 -3.42
CA GLY A 87 -5.48 -7.86 -2.78
C GLY A 87 -6.62 -8.43 -1.94
N THR A 88 -6.88 -9.73 -2.03
CA THR A 88 -7.99 -10.40 -1.32
C THR A 88 -7.53 -11.69 -0.63
N LYS A 89 -8.46 -12.38 0.04
CA LYS A 89 -8.23 -13.71 0.64
C LYS A 89 -8.14 -14.88 -0.35
N ASN A 90 -8.15 -14.61 -1.64
CA ASN A 90 -8.07 -15.66 -2.67
C ASN A 90 -7.40 -15.17 -3.96
N GLY A 91 -6.72 -14.03 -3.91
CA GLY A 91 -5.94 -13.55 -5.03
C GLY A 91 -5.85 -12.04 -5.14
N ILE A 92 -5.26 -11.61 -6.24
CA ILE A 92 -5.28 -10.22 -6.69
C ILE A 92 -6.37 -10.09 -7.76
N TYR A 93 -7.12 -9.00 -7.67
CA TYR A 93 -8.16 -8.65 -8.62
C TYR A 93 -7.93 -7.27 -9.22
N ALA A 94 -8.16 -7.13 -10.53
CA ALA A 94 -8.04 -5.87 -11.23
C ALA A 94 -9.20 -5.60 -12.20
N TRP A 95 -9.54 -4.32 -12.33
CA TRP A 95 -10.55 -3.82 -13.26
C TRP A 95 -10.10 -2.53 -13.92
N ASP A 96 -10.39 -2.42 -15.20
CA ASP A 96 -10.26 -1.19 -15.98
C ASP A 96 -11.29 -0.15 -15.51
N ASN A 97 -11.18 1.09 -16.00
CA ASN A 97 -12.01 2.19 -15.55
C ASN A 97 -13.51 2.05 -15.89
N ASP A 98 -13.82 1.22 -16.89
CA ASP A 98 -15.18 0.88 -17.30
C ASP A 98 -15.77 -0.30 -16.51
N GLY A 99 -14.99 -0.87 -15.59
CA GLY A 99 -15.34 -2.04 -14.79
C GLY A 99 -15.08 -3.36 -15.50
N THR A 100 -14.40 -3.36 -16.65
CA THR A 100 -13.97 -4.59 -17.34
C THR A 100 -12.91 -5.30 -16.50
N PRO A 101 -13.08 -6.60 -16.19
CA PRO A 101 -12.07 -7.37 -15.47
C PRO A 101 -10.77 -7.53 -16.28
N ILE A 102 -9.62 -7.30 -15.66
CA ILE A 102 -8.30 -7.43 -16.30
C ILE A 102 -7.74 -8.83 -16.08
N SER A 103 -7.43 -9.52 -17.17
CA SER A 103 -6.78 -10.84 -17.15
C SER A 103 -5.25 -10.68 -17.13
N PRO A 104 -4.50 -11.51 -16.38
CA PRO A 104 -4.94 -12.70 -15.64
C PRO A 104 -5.37 -12.43 -14.19
N PHE A 105 -5.50 -11.16 -13.79
CA PHE A 105 -5.75 -10.73 -12.41
C PHE A 105 -7.20 -10.87 -11.99
N ILE A 106 -7.80 -12.04 -12.20
CA ILE A 106 -9.11 -12.40 -11.63
C ILE A 106 -8.90 -13.62 -10.75
N GLY A 107 -8.44 -13.36 -9.52
CA GLY A 107 -8.01 -14.39 -8.59
C GLY A 107 -6.60 -14.89 -8.88
N TRP A 108 -5.69 -13.99 -9.26
CA TRP A 108 -4.27 -14.32 -9.43
C TRP A 108 -3.60 -14.60 -8.06
N PRO A 109 -2.64 -15.53 -7.93
CA PRO A 109 -2.02 -16.31 -9.00
C PRO A 109 -2.81 -17.58 -9.34
N ASP A 110 -3.55 -18.13 -8.38
CA ASP A 110 -4.27 -19.38 -8.52
C ASP A 110 -5.49 -19.45 -7.58
N SER A 111 -6.17 -20.60 -7.58
CA SER A 111 -7.39 -20.81 -6.79
C SER A 111 -7.15 -21.21 -5.32
N ASN A 112 -5.93 -21.11 -4.81
CA ASN A 112 -5.61 -21.44 -3.42
C ASN A 112 -6.08 -20.34 -2.45
N TYR A 113 -6.00 -20.63 -1.16
CA TYR A 113 -6.19 -19.60 -0.14
C TYR A 113 -4.98 -18.68 -0.13
N HIS A 114 -5.25 -17.38 -0.22
CA HIS A 114 -4.28 -16.30 -0.09
C HIS A 114 -4.75 -15.34 1.00
N ASP A 115 -3.91 -14.42 1.46
CA ASP A 115 -4.36 -13.33 2.32
C ASP A 115 -3.48 -12.12 2.03
N PHE A 116 -3.73 -11.52 0.87
CA PHE A 116 -2.97 -10.36 0.40
C PHE A 116 -3.31 -9.12 1.24
N SER A 117 -2.26 -8.42 1.67
CA SER A 117 -2.36 -7.05 2.20
C SER A 117 -2.69 -6.05 1.08
N SER A 118 -2.71 -4.75 1.37
CA SER A 118 -2.82 -3.75 0.30
C SER A 118 -1.62 -3.89 -0.64
N ILE A 119 -1.86 -3.71 -1.93
CA ILE A 119 -0.81 -3.82 -2.93
C ILE A 119 -0.27 -2.43 -3.26
N VAL A 120 0.90 -2.38 -3.87
CA VAL A 120 1.55 -1.16 -4.35
C VAL A 120 1.92 -1.35 -5.82
N ILE A 121 1.90 -0.26 -6.58
CA ILE A 121 2.14 -0.26 -8.02
C ILE A 121 3.19 0.82 -8.29
N GLY A 122 4.21 0.50 -9.10
CA GLY A 122 5.28 1.42 -9.44
C GLY A 122 6.26 0.82 -10.44
N ASP A 123 7.19 1.63 -10.92
CA ASP A 123 8.27 1.22 -11.82
C ASP A 123 9.35 0.56 -10.95
N ILE A 124 9.33 -0.77 -10.88
CA ILE A 124 10.17 -1.54 -9.97
C ILE A 124 11.26 -2.27 -10.76
N ALA A 125 10.97 -2.80 -11.94
CA ALA A 125 11.89 -3.67 -12.68
C ALA A 125 12.29 -3.11 -14.06
N GLU A 126 13.58 -3.12 -14.37
CA GLU A 126 14.17 -2.50 -15.58
C GLU A 126 13.72 -3.06 -16.95
N ALA A 127 12.91 -4.12 -17.00
CA ALA A 127 12.81 -4.97 -18.18
C ALA A 127 11.58 -4.71 -19.08
N ASP A 128 10.56 -4.01 -18.61
CA ASP A 128 9.39 -3.63 -19.39
C ASP A 128 9.07 -2.14 -19.26
N THR A 129 8.52 -1.57 -20.34
CA THR A 129 7.81 -0.30 -20.23
C THR A 129 6.50 -0.62 -19.52
N GLY A 130 6.31 -0.12 -18.30
CA GLY A 130 5.08 -0.34 -17.54
C GLY A 130 5.31 -0.16 -16.04
N TYR A 131 4.23 -0.31 -15.28
CA TYR A 131 4.32 -0.41 -13.82
C TYR A 131 4.18 -1.88 -13.39
N GLU A 132 4.92 -2.30 -12.39
CA GLU A 132 4.79 -3.61 -11.75
C GLU A 132 3.90 -3.52 -10.52
N ILE A 133 3.33 -4.67 -10.16
CA ILE A 133 2.55 -4.85 -8.95
C ILE A 133 3.41 -5.53 -7.91
N ALA A 134 3.58 -4.88 -6.77
CA ALA A 134 4.16 -5.48 -5.58
C ALA A 134 3.07 -5.86 -4.56
N ALA A 135 3.12 -7.09 -4.07
CA ALA A 135 2.11 -7.63 -3.17
C ALA A 135 2.72 -8.53 -2.10
N VAL A 136 2.15 -8.48 -0.89
CA VAL A 136 2.55 -9.35 0.23
C VAL A 136 1.38 -10.25 0.63
N ASP A 137 1.62 -11.55 0.63
CA ASP A 137 0.68 -12.62 0.97
C ASP A 137 1.04 -13.27 2.30
N ARG A 138 0.15 -13.18 3.28
CA ARG A 138 0.36 -13.80 4.61
C ARG A 138 0.39 -15.32 4.54
N TYR A 139 -0.26 -15.94 3.56
CA TYR A 139 -0.35 -17.40 3.48
C TYR A 139 -0.10 -17.83 2.03
N PRO A 140 1.16 -18.08 1.63
CA PRO A 140 2.16 -18.81 2.43
C PRO A 140 3.41 -18.00 2.85
N PHE A 141 3.27 -16.74 3.28
CA PHE A 141 4.38 -15.82 3.62
C PHE A 141 5.30 -15.56 2.44
N ARG A 142 4.75 -14.91 1.42
CA ARG A 142 5.47 -14.53 0.21
C ARG A 142 5.28 -13.07 -0.11
N ALA A 143 6.32 -12.47 -0.67
CA ALA A 143 6.19 -11.24 -1.42
C ALA A 143 6.36 -11.56 -2.91
N TYR A 144 5.73 -10.73 -3.73
CA TYR A 144 5.66 -10.85 -5.18
C TYR A 144 5.97 -9.49 -5.80
N ILE A 145 6.66 -9.54 -6.94
CA ILE A 145 6.70 -8.46 -7.94
C ILE A 145 6.24 -9.10 -9.25
N ILE A 146 5.21 -8.51 -9.87
CA ILE A 146 4.43 -9.12 -10.94
C ILE A 146 4.28 -8.09 -12.05
N ASN A 147 4.52 -8.50 -13.29
CA ASN A 147 4.31 -7.66 -14.46
C ASN A 147 2.84 -7.67 -14.92
N LYS A 148 2.51 -6.84 -15.92
CA LYS A 148 1.16 -6.74 -16.50
C LYS A 148 0.59 -8.02 -17.11
N ASP A 149 1.44 -8.97 -17.47
CA ASP A 149 1.04 -10.25 -18.05
C ASP A 149 0.75 -11.31 -16.95
N GLY A 150 0.94 -10.95 -15.67
CA GLY A 150 0.75 -11.81 -14.51
C GLY A 150 1.91 -12.75 -14.22
N ASP A 151 3.05 -12.55 -14.90
CA ASP A 151 4.27 -13.29 -14.64
C ASP A 151 5.05 -12.63 -13.50
N CYS A 152 5.63 -13.45 -12.60
CA CYS A 152 6.53 -12.94 -11.58
C CYS A 152 7.84 -12.47 -12.21
N VAL A 153 8.32 -11.29 -11.80
CA VAL A 153 9.65 -10.80 -12.14
C VAL A 153 10.70 -11.82 -11.69
N GLN A 154 11.80 -11.93 -12.43
CA GLN A 154 12.85 -12.90 -12.13
C GLN A 154 13.36 -12.74 -10.69
N GLY A 155 13.39 -13.84 -9.93
CA GLY A 155 13.74 -13.84 -8.50
C GLY A 155 12.51 -13.92 -7.58
N TRP A 156 11.33 -13.56 -8.09
CA TRP A 156 10.07 -13.61 -7.37
C TRP A 156 9.24 -14.87 -7.69
N PRO A 157 8.37 -15.31 -6.76
CA PRO A 157 8.18 -14.78 -5.42
C PRO A 157 9.31 -15.13 -4.45
N THR A 158 9.54 -14.25 -3.49
CA THR A 158 10.46 -14.53 -2.37
C THR A 158 9.68 -15.01 -1.15
N HIS A 159 10.23 -15.99 -0.44
CA HIS A 159 9.68 -16.46 0.82
C HIS A 159 10.14 -15.57 1.96
N LEU A 160 9.19 -15.07 2.71
CA LEU A 160 9.47 -14.27 3.88
C LEU A 160 9.52 -15.21 5.10
N SER A 161 10.59 -15.13 5.90
CA SER A 161 10.77 -15.99 7.09
C SER A 161 10.03 -15.43 8.30
N LEU A 162 8.69 -15.37 8.24
CA LEU A 162 7.88 -14.50 9.11
C LEU A 162 6.87 -15.26 9.97
N TYR A 163 6.43 -14.60 11.05
CA TYR A 163 5.53 -15.18 12.06
C TYR A 163 4.10 -14.62 12.02
N ASP A 164 3.89 -13.38 11.60
CA ASP A 164 2.57 -12.78 11.31
C ASP A 164 2.74 -11.53 10.44
N LEU A 165 1.90 -11.32 9.42
CA LEU A 165 2.03 -10.22 8.46
C LEU A 165 0.72 -9.48 8.25
N LEU A 166 0.56 -8.30 8.85
CA LEU A 166 -0.56 -7.40 8.55
C LEU A 166 -0.14 -6.13 7.79
N ALA A 167 1.16 -5.87 7.64
CA ALA A 167 1.64 -4.66 7.00
C ALA A 167 1.51 -4.75 5.47
N SER A 168 1.01 -3.67 4.88
CA SER A 168 1.10 -3.43 3.44
C SER A 168 2.52 -2.92 3.11
N PRO A 169 3.09 -3.31 1.96
CA PRO A 169 4.41 -2.85 1.54
C PRO A 169 4.42 -1.35 1.20
N SER A 170 5.61 -0.82 0.95
CA SER A 170 5.84 0.50 0.36
C SER A 170 6.92 0.41 -0.72
N LEU A 171 6.94 1.40 -1.62
CA LEU A 171 7.94 1.52 -2.69
C LEU A 171 8.68 2.83 -2.53
N ALA A 172 10.01 2.80 -2.68
CA ALA A 172 10.85 3.98 -2.76
C ALA A 172 12.21 3.65 -3.35
N ASN A 173 12.84 4.62 -3.97
CA ASN A 173 14.22 4.52 -4.41
C ASN A 173 15.15 4.80 -3.23
N LEU A 174 15.77 3.75 -2.67
CA LEU A 174 16.62 3.81 -1.50
C LEU A 174 18.12 3.76 -1.84
N ASP A 175 18.49 3.34 -3.05
CA ASP A 175 19.90 3.25 -3.45
C ASP A 175 20.32 4.30 -4.50
N GLY A 176 19.39 5.14 -4.93
CA GLY A 176 19.60 6.24 -5.87
C GLY A 176 19.66 5.81 -7.33
N ASP A 177 19.23 4.59 -7.67
CA ASP A 177 19.09 4.15 -9.07
C ASP A 177 17.80 4.72 -9.72
N ASN A 178 17.27 4.13 -10.80
CA ASN A 178 15.99 4.60 -11.38
C ASN A 178 14.80 3.70 -11.00
N ASN A 179 15.04 2.64 -10.26
CA ASN A 179 14.07 1.65 -9.85
C ASN A 179 13.59 1.96 -8.42
N LEU A 180 12.46 1.36 -8.06
CA LEU A 180 11.94 1.43 -6.71
C LEU A 180 12.23 0.11 -5.98
N GLU A 181 12.71 0.20 -4.75
CA GLU A 181 12.81 -0.95 -3.87
C GLU A 181 11.48 -1.24 -3.18
N LEU A 182 11.27 -2.52 -2.88
CA LEU A 182 10.14 -2.99 -2.10
C LEU A 182 10.47 -3.03 -0.61
N ILE A 183 9.84 -2.15 0.16
CA ILE A 183 9.98 -2.09 1.62
C ILE A 183 8.84 -2.89 2.28
N ILE A 184 9.21 -3.86 3.11
CA ILE A 184 8.27 -4.70 3.86
C ILE A 184 8.60 -4.64 5.34
N SER A 185 7.63 -4.22 6.12
CA SER A 185 7.65 -4.34 7.57
C SER A 185 7.13 -5.71 7.98
N SER A 186 7.95 -6.49 8.69
CA SER A 186 7.54 -7.75 9.30
C SER A 186 8.00 -7.82 10.74
N GLU A 187 7.34 -8.62 11.58
CA GLU A 187 7.95 -9.01 12.84
C GLU A 187 9.07 -10.04 12.58
N PRO A 188 10.32 -9.82 13.05
CA PRO A 188 10.87 -8.65 13.75
C PRO A 188 11.61 -7.64 12.85
N ASP A 189 11.65 -7.88 11.54
CA ASP A 189 12.54 -7.24 10.58
C ASP A 189 11.82 -6.29 9.61
N VAL A 190 12.47 -5.16 9.30
CA VAL A 190 12.16 -4.40 8.09
C VAL A 190 13.10 -4.85 6.99
N PHE A 191 12.55 -5.22 5.83
CA PHE A 191 13.29 -5.58 4.64
C PHE A 191 13.16 -4.48 3.59
N ALA A 192 14.23 -4.27 2.82
CA ALA A 192 14.20 -3.55 1.55
C ALA A 192 14.76 -4.50 0.48
N PHE A 193 13.94 -4.80 -0.53
CA PHE A 193 14.30 -5.69 -1.64
C PHE A 193 14.44 -4.91 -2.94
N THR A 194 15.48 -5.22 -3.69
CA THR A 194 15.61 -4.82 -5.09
C THR A 194 14.68 -5.65 -5.99
N SER A 195 14.54 -5.21 -7.23
CA SER A 195 13.67 -5.83 -8.24
C SER A 195 14.03 -7.28 -8.59
N ASP A 196 15.29 -7.70 -8.40
CA ASP A 196 15.77 -9.07 -8.57
C ASP A 196 15.63 -9.95 -7.31
N ALA A 197 14.90 -9.46 -6.30
CA ALA A 197 14.69 -10.08 -4.99
C ALA A 197 15.94 -10.16 -4.10
N SER A 198 17.02 -9.45 -4.44
CA SER A 198 18.13 -9.25 -3.51
C SER A 198 17.73 -8.32 -2.37
N VAL A 199 18.40 -8.43 -1.22
CA VAL A 199 18.17 -7.53 -0.07
C VAL A 199 19.22 -6.42 -0.14
N LEU A 200 18.80 -5.17 -0.01
CA LEU A 200 19.71 -4.03 0.01
C LEU A 200 20.73 -4.13 1.15
N ASP A 201 21.92 -3.58 0.93
CA ASP A 201 22.97 -3.48 1.95
C ASP A 201 22.43 -2.69 3.16
N GLY A 202 22.63 -3.24 4.36
CA GLY A 202 22.10 -2.68 5.61
C GLY A 202 20.76 -3.26 6.05
N PHE A 203 20.07 -4.01 5.18
CA PHE A 203 18.83 -4.72 5.49
C PHE A 203 19.04 -6.25 5.60
N PRO A 204 18.16 -6.97 6.33
CA PRO A 204 17.12 -6.43 7.19
C PRO A 204 17.69 -5.70 8.42
N VAL A 205 16.98 -4.68 8.88
CA VAL A 205 17.27 -4.06 10.17
C VAL A 205 16.65 -4.90 11.29
N ASP A 206 17.44 -5.83 11.83
CA ASP A 206 17.06 -6.71 12.95
C ASP A 206 17.20 -5.95 14.26
N ARG A 207 16.07 -5.74 14.98
CA ARG A 207 16.00 -5.35 16.40
C ARG A 207 14.60 -5.11 16.97
N LEU A 208 13.52 -5.36 16.21
CA LEU A 208 12.22 -4.79 16.57
C LEU A 208 11.29 -5.84 17.15
N ALA A 209 10.80 -5.60 18.38
CA ALA A 209 9.70 -6.38 18.93
C ALA A 209 8.42 -5.99 18.18
N ASN A 210 7.68 -6.97 17.65
CA ASN A 210 6.31 -6.82 17.13
C ASN A 210 6.08 -5.60 16.21
N ILE A 211 6.71 -5.59 15.04
CA ILE A 211 6.42 -4.59 14.01
C ILE A 211 5.05 -4.86 13.40
N CYS A 212 4.22 -3.82 13.39
CA CYS A 212 2.81 -3.96 13.04
C CYS A 212 2.24 -2.83 12.16
N SER A 213 2.97 -1.73 11.95
CA SER A 213 2.53 -0.69 11.00
C SER A 213 3.05 -0.94 9.59
N ASN A 214 2.42 -0.32 8.60
CA ASN A 214 3.03 -0.20 7.27
C ASN A 214 4.31 0.65 7.38
N PRO A 215 5.32 0.42 6.53
CA PRO A 215 6.43 1.36 6.39
C PRO A 215 5.93 2.69 5.84
N VAL A 216 6.56 3.77 6.28
CA VAL A 216 6.39 5.11 5.71
C VAL A 216 7.76 5.53 5.20
N VAL A 217 7.81 5.98 3.94
CA VAL A 217 9.06 6.44 3.33
C VAL A 217 9.00 7.93 3.09
N VAL A 218 10.01 8.65 3.58
CA VAL A 218 10.03 10.12 3.58
C VAL A 218 11.46 10.62 3.79
N ASP A 219 11.84 11.68 3.10
CA ASP A 219 13.10 12.39 3.35
C ASP A 219 12.87 13.33 4.54
N ILE A 220 13.29 12.92 5.73
CA ILE A 220 12.97 13.61 6.99
C ILE A 220 13.96 14.72 7.34
N ASP A 221 15.20 14.62 6.84
CA ASP A 221 16.27 15.57 7.13
C ASP A 221 16.71 16.40 5.91
N ASN A 222 16.03 16.24 4.78
CA ASN A 222 16.14 16.99 3.54
C ASN A 222 17.54 16.84 2.90
N ASP A 223 18.10 15.64 2.97
CA ASP A 223 19.39 15.30 2.34
C ASP A 223 19.26 14.66 0.94
N GLN A 224 18.01 14.44 0.49
CA GLN A 224 17.60 13.77 -0.75
C GLN A 224 17.75 12.25 -0.77
N ASP A 225 18.11 11.63 0.36
CA ASP A 225 17.95 10.20 0.58
C ASP A 225 16.66 9.96 1.39
N PHE A 226 16.00 8.81 1.17
CA PHE A 226 14.74 8.53 1.85
C PHE A 226 14.93 7.73 3.14
N GLU A 227 14.29 8.16 4.23
CA GLU A 227 14.18 7.41 5.47
C GLU A 227 12.94 6.51 5.50
N ILE A 228 13.03 5.44 6.28
CA ILE A 228 11.96 4.48 6.55
C ILE A 228 11.51 4.58 8.01
N ILE A 229 10.22 4.82 8.23
CA ILE A 229 9.60 4.87 9.56
C ILE A 229 8.63 3.71 9.75
N VAL A 230 8.76 3.01 10.88
CA VAL A 230 7.90 1.86 11.23
C VAL A 230 7.48 1.88 12.69
N GLY A 231 6.27 1.40 12.97
CA GLY A 231 5.65 1.33 14.29
C GLY A 231 5.70 -0.08 14.87
N SER A 232 6.08 -0.16 16.14
CA SER A 232 6.08 -1.36 16.97
C SER A 232 4.92 -1.38 17.97
N GLY A 233 4.25 -2.53 18.04
CA GLY A 233 3.14 -2.80 18.94
C GLY A 233 3.57 -3.42 20.28
N GLY A 234 2.58 -3.94 21.01
CA GLY A 234 2.81 -4.65 22.26
C GLY A 234 3.51 -3.81 23.34
N GLU A 235 4.45 -4.44 24.05
CA GLU A 235 5.17 -3.79 25.17
C GLU A 235 6.21 -2.75 24.73
N ASP A 236 6.64 -2.75 23.47
CA ASP A 236 7.67 -1.83 23.00
C ASP A 236 7.09 -0.45 22.65
N SER A 237 5.96 -0.39 21.92
CA SER A 237 5.14 0.83 21.73
C SER A 237 5.95 2.07 21.26
N ARG A 238 6.73 1.90 20.19
CA ARG A 238 7.65 2.90 19.63
C ARG A 238 7.52 3.03 18.13
N PHE A 239 7.87 4.21 17.61
CA PHE A 239 8.24 4.37 16.22
C PHE A 239 9.76 4.30 16.06
N TYR A 240 10.21 3.56 15.07
CA TYR A 240 11.60 3.46 14.64
C TYR A 240 11.76 4.17 13.31
N GLY A 241 12.96 4.66 13.06
CA GLY A 241 13.32 5.43 11.88
C GLY A 241 14.71 5.04 11.44
N TYR A 242 14.86 4.73 10.17
CA TYR A 242 16.10 4.26 9.55
C TYR A 242 16.40 5.05 8.30
N HIS A 243 17.66 5.38 8.08
CA HIS A 243 18.14 5.88 6.80
C HIS A 243 18.03 4.79 5.73
N HIS A 244 18.14 5.19 4.47
CA HIS A 244 18.14 4.33 3.29
C HIS A 244 19.17 3.18 3.33
N ASN A 245 20.20 3.27 4.19
CA ASN A 245 21.25 2.28 4.40
C ASN A 245 21.06 1.40 5.67
N GLY A 246 19.90 1.50 6.33
CA GLY A 246 19.58 0.75 7.54
C GLY A 246 20.15 1.30 8.85
N GLU A 247 20.92 2.40 8.83
CA GLU A 247 21.34 3.07 10.06
C GLU A 247 20.17 3.78 10.74
N GLN A 248 20.09 3.68 12.07
CA GLN A 248 19.00 4.31 12.82
C GLN A 248 19.17 5.83 12.88
N ILE A 249 18.11 6.56 12.55
CA ILE A 249 18.07 8.02 12.56
C ILE A 249 18.28 8.55 13.99
N LEU A 250 19.02 9.67 14.11
CA LEU A 250 19.20 10.35 15.39
C LEU A 250 17.85 10.82 15.97
N GLY A 251 17.56 10.42 17.20
CA GLY A 251 16.31 10.79 17.90
C GLY A 251 15.23 9.71 17.85
N PHE A 252 15.39 8.71 16.98
CA PHE A 252 14.63 7.46 17.05
C PHE A 252 15.30 6.45 18.02
N PRO A 253 14.57 5.46 18.55
CA PRO A 253 13.11 5.34 18.46
C PRO A 253 12.36 6.35 19.32
N ILE A 254 11.17 6.73 18.88
CA ILE A 254 10.26 7.64 19.57
C ILE A 254 9.24 6.82 20.37
N PRO A 255 9.24 6.88 21.72
CA PRO A 255 8.26 6.19 22.54
C PRO A 255 6.92 6.94 22.52
N ILE A 256 5.83 6.22 22.25
CA ILE A 256 4.46 6.77 22.28
C ILE A 256 3.60 6.21 23.42
N GLY A 257 4.09 5.17 24.11
CA GLY A 257 3.52 4.67 25.36
C GLY A 257 2.23 3.85 25.24
N GLN A 258 1.64 3.75 24.05
CA GLN A 258 0.57 2.82 23.69
C GLN A 258 0.82 2.33 22.26
N GLY A 259 0.60 1.04 21.98
CA GLY A 259 1.12 0.34 20.79
C GLY A 259 1.07 1.13 19.48
N ALA A 260 2.22 1.28 18.82
CA ALA A 260 2.38 1.99 17.55
C ALA A 260 1.90 1.12 16.38
N THR A 261 0.59 0.82 16.38
CA THR A 261 -0.04 -0.10 15.43
C THR A 261 -0.59 0.62 14.20
N SER A 262 -0.79 1.94 14.27
CA SER A 262 -1.23 2.72 13.11
C SER A 262 -0.05 3.16 12.26
N THR A 263 -0.26 3.23 10.94
CA THR A 263 0.68 3.88 10.02
C THR A 263 0.72 5.38 10.33
N PRO A 264 1.90 5.95 10.62
CA PRO A 264 2.02 7.37 10.93
C PRO A 264 1.82 8.22 9.67
N PHE A 265 1.43 9.48 9.83
CA PHE A 265 1.48 10.48 8.78
C PHE A 265 2.69 11.38 9.02
N VAL A 266 3.45 11.68 7.97
CA VAL A 266 4.61 12.58 8.03
C VAL A 266 4.44 13.67 6.98
N GLY A 267 4.57 14.94 7.38
CA GLY A 267 4.43 16.09 6.48
C GLY A 267 4.62 17.42 7.20
N ASP A 268 4.91 18.47 6.43
CA ASP A 268 4.95 19.85 6.93
C ASP A 268 3.52 20.33 7.18
N ILE A 269 3.15 20.44 8.46
CA ILE A 269 1.78 20.73 8.90
C ILE A 269 1.65 22.19 9.35
N ASP A 270 2.74 22.78 9.84
CA ASP A 270 2.74 24.16 10.31
C ASP A 270 3.35 25.18 9.33
N GLY A 271 3.89 24.71 8.20
CA GLY A 271 4.40 25.50 7.09
C GLY A 271 5.80 26.08 7.36
N ASP A 272 6.61 25.40 8.18
CA ASP A 272 7.96 25.87 8.55
C ASP A 272 9.10 25.18 7.80
N ASP A 273 8.77 24.40 6.75
CA ASP A 273 9.68 23.58 5.95
C ASP A 273 10.38 22.47 6.76
N LYS A 274 9.85 22.08 7.92
CA LYS A 274 10.21 20.83 8.62
C LYS A 274 9.03 19.89 8.63
N LEU A 275 9.33 18.59 8.73
CA LEU A 275 8.30 17.57 8.75
C LEU A 275 7.87 17.27 10.19
N GLU A 276 6.55 17.25 10.40
CA GLU A 276 5.93 16.73 11.62
C GLU A 276 5.44 15.31 11.40
N MET A 277 5.43 14.51 12.47
CA MET A 277 4.82 13.19 12.50
C MET A 277 3.54 13.20 13.33
N ILE A 278 2.42 12.82 12.71
CA ILE A 278 1.14 12.56 13.38
C ILE A 278 0.94 11.06 13.53
N VAL A 279 0.58 10.64 14.74
CA VAL A 279 0.34 9.23 15.07
C VAL A 279 -1.04 9.07 15.71
N SER A 280 -1.67 7.94 15.46
CA SER A 280 -2.88 7.53 16.19
C SER A 280 -2.56 6.33 17.08
N CYS A 281 -3.03 6.34 18.32
CA CYS A 281 -2.76 5.31 19.32
C CYS A 281 -4.07 4.81 19.93
#